data_AF-A0A9W4WB07-F1
#
_entry.id   AF-A0A9W4WB07-F1
#
_cell.length_a   1.000
_cell.length_b   1.000
_cell.length_c   1.000
_cell.angle_alpha   90.00
_cell.angle_beta   90.00
_cell.angle_gamma   90.00
#
_symmetry.space_group_name_H-M   'P 1'
#
loop_
_entity.id
_entity.type
_entity.pdbx_description
1 polymer ?
#
loop_
_entity_poly.entity_id
_entity_poly.type
_entity_poly.pdbx_seq_one_letter_code
_entity_poly.pdbx_strand_id
1 'polypeptide(L)'
;MERTLRIIASSLVLLCGVLPARATDPVPDASDPATAEEALCDATADGSFRPDDAQISRCRQIWQQRVAAAKARSQGYVERLIEESRLRREREASLPPPPPPPVTVETFLSRGDLAYGDVVVTDKGPRVFIGKAEEPATAADFVALDSARSPHRGRAKPYDGAYPQPQRPQAAKPRPDALKPQERQP
;
A
#
# COMPACT_ATOMS: atom_id res chain seq x y z
N MET A 1 37.34 -35.55 -0.15
CA MET A 1 37.10 -34.91 1.16
C MET A 1 35.76 -34.21 1.07
N GLU A 2 34.72 -34.90 1.53
CA GLU A 2 33.32 -34.49 1.40
C GLU A 2 32.91 -33.75 2.68
N ARG A 3 32.50 -32.49 2.55
CA ARG A 3 31.86 -31.75 3.65
C ARG A 3 30.64 -30.99 3.13
N THR A 4 29.53 -31.65 3.40
CA THR A 4 28.11 -31.31 3.40
C THR A 4 27.79 -29.83 3.66
N LEU A 5 27.08 -29.23 2.69
CA LEU A 5 26.34 -27.98 2.81
C LEU A 5 25.24 -28.12 3.87
N ARG A 6 25.37 -27.41 5.00
CA ARG A 6 24.30 -27.26 5.98
C ARG A 6 23.34 -26.18 5.50
N ILE A 7 22.17 -26.63 5.07
CA ILE A 7 21.03 -25.82 4.65
C ILE A 7 20.54 -25.00 5.84
N ILE A 8 20.50 -23.68 5.65
CA ILE A 8 19.93 -22.69 6.57
C ILE A 8 18.41 -22.84 6.50
N ALA A 9 17.82 -23.51 7.49
CA ALA A 9 16.37 -23.67 7.64
C ALA A 9 15.89 -23.12 9.00
N SER A 10 16.37 -21.92 9.37
CA SER A 10 16.09 -21.34 10.70
C SER A 10 15.42 -19.96 10.67
N SER A 11 14.93 -19.50 9.52
CA SER A 11 14.42 -18.12 9.35
C SER A 11 12.93 -18.01 8.96
N LEU A 12 12.10 -19.03 9.21
CA LEU A 12 10.64 -18.99 8.95
C LEU A 12 9.79 -19.14 10.22
N VAL A 13 10.22 -18.56 11.36
CA VAL A 13 9.41 -18.54 12.60
C VAL A 13 8.95 -17.13 13.00
N LEU A 14 9.40 -16.08 12.31
CA LEU A 14 9.18 -14.69 12.74
C LEU A 14 7.97 -13.96 12.10
N LEU A 15 7.03 -14.68 11.46
CA LEU A 15 5.89 -14.04 10.77
C LEU A 15 4.49 -14.57 11.15
N CYS A 16 4.36 -15.39 12.21
CA CYS A 16 3.06 -15.79 12.78
C CYS A 16 2.75 -15.13 14.13
N GLY A 17 3.49 -14.11 14.52
CA GLY A 17 3.36 -13.43 15.82
C GLY A 17 2.58 -12.11 15.76
N VAL A 18 1.41 -12.06 15.12
CA VAL A 18 0.42 -11.00 15.40
C VAL A 18 -0.57 -11.58 16.40
N LEU A 19 -0.23 -11.45 17.67
CA LEU A 19 -1.11 -11.77 18.80
C LEU A 19 -2.45 -11.05 18.60
N PRO A 20 -3.61 -11.75 18.60
CA PRO A 20 -4.84 -11.06 18.94
C PRO A 20 -4.70 -10.61 20.39
N ALA A 21 -5.14 -9.38 20.65
CA ALA A 21 -5.25 -8.79 21.97
C ALA A 21 -5.69 -9.85 22.98
N ARG A 22 -4.92 -9.97 24.07
CA ARG A 22 -5.36 -10.69 25.26
C ARG A 22 -6.69 -10.08 25.69
N ALA A 23 -7.79 -10.76 25.34
CA ALA A 23 -8.96 -10.74 26.18
C ALA A 23 -8.46 -11.22 27.55
N THR A 24 -8.55 -10.36 28.55
CA THR A 24 -8.49 -10.73 29.95
C THR A 24 -9.64 -11.68 30.22
N ASP A 25 -9.43 -12.97 29.92
CA ASP A 25 -10.26 -14.02 30.48
C ASP A 25 -10.00 -14.06 31.99
N PRO A 26 -11.04 -14.20 32.82
CA PRO A 26 -10.86 -14.38 34.25
C PRO A 26 -10.02 -15.64 34.46
N VAL A 27 -9.00 -15.55 35.32
CA VAL A 27 -8.21 -16.70 35.77
C VAL A 27 -9.21 -17.73 36.31
N PRO A 28 -9.41 -18.88 35.64
CA PRO A 28 -10.32 -19.88 36.16
C PRO A 28 -9.63 -20.51 37.37
N ASP A 29 -10.33 -20.53 38.51
CA ASP A 29 -9.84 -21.17 39.72
C ASP A 29 -9.40 -22.61 39.42
N ALA A 30 -8.22 -23.00 39.91
CA ALA A 30 -7.63 -24.33 39.71
C ALA A 30 -8.43 -25.48 40.38
N SER A 31 -9.60 -25.16 40.95
CA SER A 31 -10.55 -26.09 41.55
C SER A 31 -11.70 -26.49 40.61
N ASP A 32 -11.79 -25.95 39.40
CA ASP A 32 -12.78 -26.38 38.42
C ASP A 32 -12.35 -27.71 37.76
N PRO A 33 -13.18 -28.76 37.76
CA PRO A 33 -12.82 -30.04 37.14
C PRO A 33 -12.57 -29.91 35.63
N ALA A 34 -13.10 -28.85 34.99
CA ALA A 34 -12.87 -28.55 33.59
C ALA A 34 -11.42 -28.13 33.29
N THR A 35 -10.76 -27.37 34.17
CA THR A 35 -9.39 -26.90 33.96
C THR A 35 -8.34 -28.00 34.20
N ALA A 36 -8.62 -28.93 35.12
CA ALA A 36 -7.78 -30.11 35.35
C ALA A 36 -7.79 -31.07 34.15
N GLU A 37 -8.94 -31.24 33.50
CA GLU A 37 -9.07 -32.07 32.30
C GLU A 37 -8.43 -31.44 31.08
N GLU A 38 -8.49 -30.11 30.96
CA GLU A 38 -7.78 -29.37 29.92
C GLU A 38 -6.25 -29.48 30.09
N ALA A 39 -5.74 -29.33 31.31
CA ALA A 39 -4.31 -29.50 31.58
C ALA A 39 -3.78 -30.90 31.24
N LEU A 40 -4.61 -31.94 31.41
CA LEU A 40 -4.27 -33.32 31.02
C LEU A 40 -4.18 -33.48 29.49
N CYS A 41 -5.07 -32.82 28.75
CA CYS A 41 -5.06 -32.83 27.30
C CYS A 41 -3.88 -32.03 26.72
N ASP A 42 -3.47 -30.94 27.38
CA ASP A 42 -2.29 -30.16 27.00
C ASP A 42 -0.99 -30.93 27.32
N ALA A 43 -0.91 -31.57 28.50
CA ALA A 43 0.23 -32.42 28.87
C ALA A 43 0.42 -33.63 27.93
N THR A 44 -0.66 -34.12 27.33
CA THR A 44 -0.65 -35.14 26.27
C THR A 44 -0.02 -34.59 24.99
N ALA A 45 -0.35 -33.36 24.59
CA ALA A 45 0.20 -32.74 23.39
C ALA A 45 1.72 -32.50 23.51
N ASP A 46 2.18 -32.17 24.72
CA ASP A 46 3.60 -31.99 25.03
C ASP A 46 4.37 -33.31 25.20
N GLY A 47 3.70 -34.46 25.07
CA GLY A 47 4.31 -35.79 25.17
C GLY A 47 4.76 -36.18 26.58
N SER A 48 4.42 -35.36 27.59
CA SER A 48 4.76 -35.59 29.01
C SER A 48 3.91 -36.68 29.66
N PHE A 49 2.79 -37.04 29.01
CA PHE A 49 1.83 -38.03 29.47
C PHE A 49 1.40 -38.94 28.31
N ARG A 50 1.21 -40.23 28.59
CA ARG A 50 0.63 -41.20 27.63
C ARG A 50 -0.81 -41.48 28.00
N PRO A 51 -1.79 -40.87 27.31
CA PRO A 51 -3.20 -41.09 27.58
C PRO A 51 -3.65 -42.48 27.12
N ASP A 52 -4.65 -43.02 27.80
CA ASP A 52 -5.40 -44.17 27.31
C ASP A 52 -6.42 -43.77 26.22
N ASP A 53 -7.01 -44.76 25.55
CA ASP A 53 -7.95 -44.52 24.43
C ASP A 53 -9.20 -43.71 24.85
N ALA A 54 -9.64 -43.85 26.11
CA ALA A 54 -10.78 -43.12 26.65
C ALA A 54 -10.43 -41.64 26.87
N GLN A 55 -9.23 -41.37 27.39
CA GLN A 55 -8.68 -40.02 27.58
C GLN A 55 -8.45 -39.34 26.24
N ILE A 56 -7.90 -40.04 25.23
CA ILE A 56 -7.74 -39.50 23.87
C ILE A 56 -9.10 -39.08 23.31
N SER A 57 -10.12 -39.92 23.46
CA SER A 57 -11.47 -39.65 22.96
C SER A 57 -12.09 -38.43 23.64
N ARG A 58 -11.88 -38.29 24.96
CA ARG A 58 -12.36 -37.15 25.75
C ARG A 58 -11.65 -35.85 25.37
N CYS A 59 -10.34 -35.87 25.21
CA CYS A 59 -9.58 -34.70 24.75
C CYS A 59 -9.98 -34.25 23.34
N ARG A 60 -10.30 -35.19 22.43
CA ARG A 60 -10.85 -34.85 21.11
C ARG A 60 -12.20 -34.13 21.22
N GLN A 61 -13.08 -34.58 22.11
CA GLN A 61 -14.38 -33.92 22.32
C GLN A 61 -14.21 -32.49 22.85
N ILE A 62 -13.35 -32.30 23.86
CA ILE A 62 -13.05 -30.98 24.42
C ILE A 62 -12.48 -30.06 23.33
N TRP A 63 -11.53 -30.55 22.52
CA TRP A 63 -10.97 -29.79 21.41
C TRP A 63 -12.04 -29.40 20.37
N GLN A 64 -12.90 -30.34 19.97
CA GLN A 64 -13.99 -30.08 19.03
C GLN A 64 -14.95 -29.01 19.55
N GLN A 65 -15.30 -29.05 20.84
CA GLN A 65 -16.14 -28.04 21.48
C GLN A 65 -15.48 -26.66 21.45
N ARG A 66 -14.18 -26.57 21.75
CA ARG A 66 -13.43 -25.31 21.71
C ARG A 66 -13.35 -24.75 20.30
N VAL A 67 -13.09 -25.59 19.29
CA VAL A 67 -13.07 -25.19 17.88
C VAL A 67 -14.45 -24.71 17.44
N ALA A 68 -15.52 -25.41 17.81
CA ALA A 68 -16.89 -24.99 17.48
C ALA A 68 -17.24 -23.64 18.13
N ALA A 69 -16.91 -23.45 19.41
CA ALA A 69 -17.14 -22.19 20.12
C ALA A 69 -16.31 -21.03 19.52
N ALA A 70 -15.04 -21.26 19.18
CA ALA A 70 -14.20 -20.27 18.52
C ALA A 70 -14.73 -19.91 17.13
N LYS A 71 -15.18 -20.91 16.36
CA LYS A 71 -15.79 -20.71 15.05
C LYS A 71 -17.05 -19.87 15.14
N ALA A 72 -17.94 -20.17 16.08
CA ALA A 72 -19.15 -19.39 16.33
C ALA A 72 -18.82 -17.92 16.66
N ARG A 73 -17.80 -17.67 17.50
CA ARG A 73 -17.33 -16.30 17.81
C ARG A 73 -16.75 -15.59 16.58
N SER A 74 -16.02 -16.30 15.72
CA SER A 74 -15.41 -15.71 14.52
C SER A 74 -16.43 -15.34 13.45
N GLN A 75 -17.54 -16.08 13.33
CA GLN A 75 -18.54 -15.85 12.29
C GLN A 75 -19.15 -14.44 12.39
N GLY A 76 -19.61 -14.05 13.58
CA GLY A 76 -20.18 -12.71 13.78
C GLY A 76 -19.15 -11.57 13.73
N TYR A 77 -17.84 -11.87 13.86
CA TYR A 77 -16.79 -10.88 13.61
C TYR A 77 -16.56 -10.67 12.11
N VAL A 78 -16.49 -11.77 11.35
CA VAL A 78 -16.29 -11.72 9.89
C VAL A 78 -17.46 -11.01 9.19
N GLU A 79 -18.69 -11.28 9.60
CA GLU A 79 -19.88 -10.59 9.06
C GLU A 79 -19.80 -9.07 9.27
N ARG A 80 -19.44 -8.63 10.47
CA ARG A 80 -19.25 -7.20 10.78
C ARG A 80 -18.13 -6.58 9.94
N LEU A 81 -17.01 -7.29 9.75
CA LEU A 81 -15.90 -6.83 8.93
C LEU A 81 -16.30 -6.65 7.46
N ILE A 82 -17.12 -7.57 6.94
CA ILE A 82 -17.64 -7.50 5.57
C ILE A 82 -18.55 -6.28 5.40
N GLU A 83 -19.48 -6.05 6.33
CA GLU A 83 -20.37 -4.88 6.29
C GLU A 83 -19.59 -3.57 6.40
N GLU A 84 -18.61 -3.49 7.29
CA GLU A 84 -17.76 -2.30 7.44
C GLU A 84 -16.95 -2.04 6.17
N SER A 85 -16.35 -3.08 5.58
CA SER A 85 -15.62 -2.94 4.31
C SER A 85 -16.54 -2.48 3.17
N ARG A 86 -17.78 -2.97 3.13
CA ARG A 86 -18.77 -2.55 2.14
C ARG A 86 -19.10 -1.07 2.29
N LEU A 87 -19.46 -0.63 3.50
CA LEU A 87 -19.76 0.78 3.79
C LEU A 87 -18.57 1.69 3.49
N ARG A 88 -17.35 1.24 3.81
CA ARG A 88 -16.13 1.98 3.50
C ARG A 88 -15.94 2.15 2.00
N ARG A 89 -16.12 1.10 1.20
CA ARG A 89 -16.04 1.19 -0.27
C ARG A 89 -17.13 2.09 -0.86
N GLU A 90 -18.35 2.03 -0.35
CA GLU A 90 -19.44 2.90 -0.79
C GLU A 90 -19.12 4.38 -0.51
N ARG A 91 -18.48 4.69 0.63
CA ARG A 91 -17.97 6.04 0.95
C ARG A 91 -16.79 6.45 0.08
N GLU A 92 -15.80 5.58 -0.12
CA GLU A 92 -14.64 5.87 -0.96
C GLU A 92 -15.06 6.07 -2.43
N ALA A 93 -16.06 5.33 -2.91
CA ALA A 93 -16.60 5.47 -4.26
C ALA A 93 -17.45 6.73 -4.46
N SER A 94 -18.01 7.31 -3.38
CA SER A 94 -18.75 8.57 -3.46
C SER A 94 -17.83 9.80 -3.37
N LEU A 95 -16.58 9.62 -2.96
CA LEU A 95 -15.59 10.68 -2.99
C LEU A 95 -15.09 10.92 -4.42
N PRO A 96 -14.86 12.18 -4.82
CA PRO A 96 -14.19 12.47 -6.08
C PRO A 96 -12.79 11.84 -6.06
N PRO A 97 -12.26 11.39 -7.22
CA PRO A 97 -10.92 10.85 -7.29
C PRO A 97 -9.91 11.86 -6.71
N PRO A 98 -8.93 11.41 -5.92
CA PRO A 98 -7.94 12.32 -5.36
C PRO A 98 -7.24 13.07 -6.50
N PRO A 99 -6.93 14.37 -6.32
CA PRO A 99 -6.18 15.11 -7.32
C PRO A 99 -4.84 14.39 -7.58
N PRO A 100 -4.36 14.35 -8.83
CA PRO A 100 -3.06 13.77 -9.10
C PRO A 100 -2.01 14.48 -8.24
N PRO A 101 -1.06 13.74 -7.63
CA PRO A 101 -0.02 14.37 -6.85
C PRO A 101 0.73 15.37 -7.74
N PRO A 102 1.08 16.56 -7.23
CA PRO A 102 1.87 17.51 -8.00
C PRO A 102 3.20 16.82 -8.33
N VAL A 103 3.51 16.71 -9.63
CA VAL A 103 4.81 16.21 -10.09
C VAL A 103 5.83 17.31 -9.78
N THR A 104 6.28 17.38 -8.54
CA THR A 104 7.39 18.24 -8.15
C THR A 104 8.69 17.51 -8.45
N VAL A 105 9.68 18.28 -8.90
CA VAL A 105 11.05 17.82 -9.23
C VAL A 105 11.72 17.07 -8.06
N GLU A 106 11.18 17.23 -6.85
CA GLU A 106 11.63 16.56 -5.62
C GLU A 106 11.34 15.05 -5.59
N THR A 107 10.42 14.53 -6.40
CA THR A 107 9.93 13.15 -6.25
C THR A 107 10.89 12.08 -6.80
N PHE A 108 11.88 12.43 -7.61
CA PHE A 108 12.68 11.43 -8.34
C PHE A 108 14.20 11.56 -8.19
N LEU A 109 14.69 12.52 -7.40
CA LEU A 109 16.13 12.83 -7.38
C LEU A 109 16.68 12.65 -5.97
N SER A 110 17.14 11.43 -5.67
CA SER A 110 17.93 11.21 -4.46
C SER A 110 19.25 11.97 -4.57
N ARG A 111 19.77 12.47 -3.45
CA ARG A 111 21.06 13.18 -3.39
C ARG A 111 22.16 12.26 -3.95
N GLY A 112 22.69 12.60 -5.14
CA GLY A 112 23.79 11.87 -5.77
C GLY A 112 23.49 11.27 -7.16
N ASP A 113 22.21 11.25 -7.59
CA ASP A 113 21.83 10.62 -8.87
C ASP A 113 21.95 11.55 -10.09
N LEU A 114 22.32 12.82 -9.89
CA LEU A 114 22.43 13.81 -10.95
C LEU A 114 23.86 14.30 -11.15
N ALA A 115 24.33 14.19 -12.38
CA ALA A 115 25.57 14.77 -12.86
C ALA A 115 25.30 16.01 -13.72
N TYR A 116 26.27 16.91 -13.74
CA TYR A 116 26.22 18.09 -14.61
C TYR A 116 26.03 17.67 -16.08
N GLY A 117 24.98 18.20 -16.71
CA GLY A 117 24.61 17.89 -18.09
C GLY A 117 23.55 16.80 -18.25
N ASP A 118 23.06 16.19 -17.16
CA ASP A 118 21.98 15.21 -17.23
C ASP A 118 20.67 15.87 -17.66
N VAL A 119 19.92 15.16 -18.51
CA VAL A 119 18.62 15.60 -19.01
C VAL A 119 17.52 14.97 -18.18
N VAL A 120 16.75 15.79 -17.49
CA VAL A 120 15.58 15.38 -16.71
C VAL A 120 14.30 15.80 -17.42
N VAL A 121 13.27 14.95 -17.38
CA VAL A 121 11.95 15.27 -17.92
C VAL A 121 11.12 15.87 -16.80
N THR A 122 10.75 17.13 -16.95
CA THR A 122 9.85 17.84 -16.02
C THR A 122 8.46 18.01 -16.63
N ASP A 123 7.50 18.42 -15.82
CA ASP A 123 6.17 18.90 -16.27
C ASP A 123 6.27 20.01 -17.33
N LYS A 124 7.37 20.76 -17.35
CA LYS A 124 7.67 21.82 -18.32
C LYS A 124 8.51 21.34 -19.50
N GLY A 125 8.63 20.03 -19.71
CA GLY A 125 9.44 19.43 -20.77
C GLY A 125 10.87 19.07 -20.33
N PRO A 126 11.74 18.67 -21.27
CA PRO A 126 13.11 18.29 -20.97
C PRO A 126 13.93 19.50 -20.50
N ARG A 127 14.64 19.33 -19.39
CA ARG A 127 15.56 20.30 -18.79
C ARG A 127 16.91 19.64 -18.53
N VAL A 128 17.97 20.44 -18.52
CA VAL A 128 19.32 20.02 -18.24
C VAL A 128 19.71 20.45 -16.83
N PHE A 129 20.24 19.53 -16.04
CA PHE A 129 20.82 19.83 -14.75
C PHE A 129 22.20 20.48 -14.93
N ILE A 130 22.39 21.66 -14.34
CA ILE A 130 23.64 22.44 -14.37
C ILE A 130 24.19 22.73 -12.97
N GLY A 131 23.61 22.11 -11.94
CA GLY A 131 24.08 22.21 -10.57
C GLY A 131 25.36 21.39 -10.35
N LYS A 132 25.93 21.49 -9.14
CA LYS A 132 27.08 20.68 -8.74
C LYS A 132 26.60 19.31 -8.27
N ALA A 133 27.36 18.27 -8.62
CA ALA A 133 27.18 16.96 -8.01
C ALA A 133 27.36 17.10 -6.48
N GLU A 134 26.55 16.37 -5.70
CA GLU A 134 26.54 16.35 -4.22
C GLU A 134 25.82 17.50 -3.50
N GLU A 135 25.58 18.64 -4.16
CA GLU A 135 24.71 19.69 -3.62
C GLU A 135 23.22 19.33 -3.85
N PRO A 136 22.30 19.68 -2.93
CA PRO A 136 20.88 19.44 -3.15
C PRO A 136 20.41 20.22 -4.38
N ALA A 137 19.89 19.51 -5.38
CA ALA A 137 19.44 20.11 -6.63
C ALA A 137 18.27 21.07 -6.37
N THR A 138 18.42 22.33 -6.76
CA THR A 138 17.36 23.33 -6.66
C THR A 138 16.69 23.58 -8.01
N ALA A 139 15.49 24.16 -8.02
CA ALA A 139 14.78 24.47 -9.27
C ALA A 139 15.58 25.38 -10.22
N ALA A 140 16.51 26.19 -9.70
CA ALA A 140 17.37 27.08 -10.49
C ALA A 140 18.48 26.33 -11.25
N ASP A 141 18.78 25.09 -10.85
CA ASP A 141 19.79 24.23 -11.47
C ASP A 141 19.25 23.47 -12.67
N PHE A 142 17.94 23.56 -12.94
CA PHE A 142 17.30 22.91 -14.09
C PHE A 142 16.93 23.91 -15.16
N VAL A 143 17.70 23.90 -16.24
CA VAL A 143 17.61 24.90 -17.31
C VAL A 143 17.11 24.26 -18.60
N ALA A 144 16.36 25.00 -19.42
CA ALA A 144 15.90 24.51 -20.72
C ALA A 144 17.09 24.19 -21.65
N LEU A 145 16.90 23.22 -22.57
CA LEU A 145 17.98 22.74 -23.45
C LEU A 145 18.55 23.86 -24.33
N ASP A 146 17.71 24.81 -24.73
CA ASP A 146 18.01 25.95 -25.61
C ASP A 146 18.70 27.12 -24.89
N SER A 147 18.75 27.11 -23.56
CA SER A 147 19.35 28.18 -22.77
C SER A 147 20.84 28.32 -23.00
N ALA A 148 21.35 29.54 -22.85
CA ALA A 148 22.78 29.84 -22.94
C ALA A 148 23.65 29.09 -21.91
N ARG A 149 23.06 28.69 -20.77
CA ARG A 149 23.75 27.94 -19.70
C ARG A 149 23.78 26.43 -19.93
N SER A 150 23.03 25.93 -20.92
CA SER A 150 22.92 24.50 -21.21
C SER A 150 24.13 24.01 -22.02
N PRO A 151 24.83 22.93 -21.61
CA PRO A 151 25.87 22.29 -22.41
C PRO A 151 25.32 21.68 -23.71
N HIS A 152 24.01 21.41 -23.77
CA HIS A 152 23.34 20.75 -24.90
C HIS A 152 22.67 21.73 -25.87
N ARG A 153 22.94 23.04 -25.77
CA ARG A 153 22.31 24.07 -26.61
C ARG A 153 22.36 23.78 -28.11
N GLY A 154 23.50 23.28 -28.61
CA GLY A 154 23.67 22.92 -30.02
C GLY A 154 22.84 21.72 -30.48
N ARG A 155 22.29 20.94 -29.54
CA ARG A 155 21.53 19.70 -29.76
C ARG A 155 20.06 19.83 -29.32
N ALA A 156 19.55 21.04 -29.15
CA ALA A 156 18.16 21.27 -28.74
C ALA A 156 17.13 20.99 -29.86
N LYS A 157 17.54 21.12 -31.14
CA LYS A 157 16.64 20.99 -32.31
C LYS A 157 15.84 19.68 -32.39
N PRO A 158 16.40 18.50 -32.07
CA PRO A 158 15.63 17.24 -32.04
C PRO A 158 14.54 17.21 -30.95
N TYR A 159 14.58 18.09 -29.96
CA TYR A 159 13.68 18.11 -28.81
C TYR A 159 12.64 19.24 -28.86
N ASP A 160 12.58 20.01 -29.95
CA ASP A 160 11.74 21.20 -30.12
C ASP A 160 10.21 20.89 -30.12
N GLY A 161 9.84 19.61 -30.17
CA GLY A 161 8.45 19.12 -30.02
C GLY A 161 8.15 18.40 -28.71
N ALA A 162 9.15 18.19 -27.84
CA ALA A 162 9.00 17.49 -26.56
C ALA A 162 8.54 18.42 -25.42
N TYR A 163 8.51 19.72 -25.68
CA TYR A 163 7.94 20.69 -24.75
C TYR A 163 6.42 20.66 -24.84
N PRO A 164 5.69 20.59 -23.72
CA PRO A 164 4.26 20.84 -23.74
C PRO A 164 4.08 22.26 -24.28
N GLN A 165 3.49 22.38 -25.47
CA GLN A 165 3.16 23.70 -26.00
C GLN A 165 2.32 24.40 -24.95
N PRO A 166 2.64 25.64 -24.57
CA PRO A 166 1.73 26.42 -23.76
C PRO A 166 0.42 26.45 -24.54
N GLN A 167 -0.58 25.70 -24.07
CA GLN A 167 -1.92 25.79 -24.60
C GLN A 167 -2.29 27.25 -24.43
N ARG A 168 -2.24 28.02 -25.52
CA ARG A 168 -2.91 29.30 -25.57
C ARG A 168 -4.32 29.00 -25.07
N PRO A 169 -4.82 29.67 -24.02
CA PRO A 169 -6.21 29.56 -23.66
C PRO A 169 -6.97 29.82 -24.96
N GLN A 170 -7.62 28.80 -25.50
CA GLN A 170 -8.45 29.00 -26.67
C GLN A 170 -9.50 30.00 -26.20
N ALA A 171 -9.38 31.24 -26.65
CA ALA A 171 -10.39 32.25 -26.44
C ALA A 171 -11.71 31.61 -26.84
N ALA A 172 -12.63 31.53 -25.88
CA ALA A 172 -13.92 30.88 -26.06
C ALA A 172 -14.51 31.34 -27.40
N LYS A 173 -14.80 30.39 -28.29
CA LYS A 173 -15.49 30.70 -29.55
C LYS A 173 -16.73 31.53 -29.20
N PRO A 174 -16.95 32.70 -29.82
CA PRO A 174 -18.16 33.47 -29.57
C PRO A 174 -19.36 32.58 -29.89
N ARG A 175 -20.26 32.49 -28.92
CA ARG A 175 -21.52 31.76 -28.99
C ARG A 175 -22.30 32.32 -30.20
N PRO A 176 -22.79 31.50 -31.14
CA PRO A 176 -23.63 32.01 -32.22
C PRO A 176 -24.88 32.66 -31.62
N ASP A 177 -25.20 33.84 -32.16
CA ASP A 177 -26.30 34.70 -31.72
C ASP A 177 -27.62 33.95 -31.62
N ALA A 178 -28.38 34.34 -30.60
CA ALA A 178 -29.68 33.80 -30.25
C ALA A 178 -30.65 33.79 -31.45
N LEU A 179 -31.34 32.66 -31.59
CA LEU A 179 -32.49 32.46 -32.47
C LEU A 179 -33.50 33.62 -32.29
N LYS A 180 -33.78 34.33 -33.38
CA LYS A 180 -34.85 35.32 -33.46
C LYS A 180 -36.18 34.68 -33.04
N PRO A 181 -36.99 35.32 -32.18
CA PRO A 181 -38.36 34.88 -31.95
C PRO A 181 -39.18 35.07 -33.23
N GLN A 182 -39.78 33.99 -33.71
CA GLN A 182 -40.69 33.98 -34.83
C GLN A 182 -42.04 34.54 -34.35
N GLU A 183 -42.30 35.82 -34.61
CA GLU A 183 -43.63 36.42 -34.45
C GLU A 183 -44.63 35.69 -35.36
N ARG A 184 -45.66 35.11 -34.75
CA ARG A 184 -46.87 34.71 -35.48
C ARG A 184 -47.68 35.98 -35.73
N GLN A 185 -47.85 36.35 -37.00
CA GLN A 185 -48.88 37.31 -37.40
C GLN A 185 -50.25 36.61 -37.48
N PRO A 186 -51.34 37.36 -37.19
CA PRO A 186 -52.72 36.87 -37.28
C PRO A 186 -53.20 36.64 -38.71
#